data_AF-A0A0H3K3N0-F1
#
_entry.id   AF-A0A0H3K3N0-F1
#
_cell.length_a   1.000
_cell.length_b   1.000
_cell.length_c   1.000
_cell.angle_alpha   90.00
_cell.angle_beta   90.00
_cell.angle_gamma   90.00
#
_symmetry.space_group_name_H-M   'P 1'
#
loop_
_entity.id
_entity.type
_entity.pdbx_description
1 polymer ?
#
loop_
_entity_poly.entity_id
_entity_poly.type
_entity_poly.pdbx_seq_one_letter_code
_entity_poly.pdbx_strand_id
1 'polypeptide(L)'
;MDYQQQLTQLIEQQTDPELQLRLSALAPLLLATAEALGQYHFYVPTSTAGDWVVTTYRREDESKRVLEVFSRRQMASDRCQSATETVTAIGAIELILSLLVEDLDSVVAYRSDDNTGRELTKTGLITRIQAFTNQSSGLFA
;
A
#
# COMPACT_ATOMS: atom_id res chain seq x y z
N MET A 1 16.60 0.59 1.19
CA MET A 1 16.08 1.17 -0.06
C MET A 1 15.07 2.24 0.31
N ASP A 2 15.32 3.48 -0.09
CA ASP A 2 14.40 4.59 0.18
C ASP A 2 13.19 4.59 -0.78
N TYR A 3 12.26 5.54 -0.62
CA TYR A 3 11.03 5.61 -1.44
C TYR A 3 11.32 5.91 -2.91
N GLN A 4 12.34 6.74 -3.18
CA GLN A 4 12.68 7.13 -4.54
C GLN A 4 13.30 5.97 -5.30
N GLN A 5 14.20 5.23 -4.66
CA GLN A 5 14.78 3.99 -5.20
C GLN A 5 13.70 2.93 -5.46
N GLN A 6 12.74 2.75 -4.54
CA GLN A 6 11.60 1.84 -4.75
C GLN A 6 10.81 2.21 -6.01
N LEU A 7 10.46 3.49 -6.15
CA LEU A 7 9.67 3.95 -7.28
C LEU A 7 10.43 3.86 -8.61
N THR A 8 11.71 4.27 -8.63
CA THR A 8 12.57 4.14 -9.82
C THR A 8 12.67 2.70 -10.27
N GLN A 9 12.92 1.77 -9.34
CA GLN A 9 12.99 0.35 -9.66
C GLN A 9 11.67 -0.18 -10.24
N LEU A 10 10.53 0.23 -9.66
CA LEU A 10 9.21 -0.18 -10.17
C LEU A 10 8.94 0.34 -11.59
N ILE A 11 9.32 1.58 -11.89
CA ILE A 11 9.18 2.19 -13.22
C ILE A 11 10.08 1.47 -14.24
N GLU A 12 11.35 1.26 -13.90
CA GLU A 12 12.34 0.63 -14.79
C GLU A 12 12.00 -0.84 -15.10
N GLN A 13 11.30 -1.52 -14.19
CA GLN A 13 10.85 -2.90 -14.38
C GLN A 13 9.61 -3.03 -15.27
N GLN A 14 8.87 -1.94 -15.54
CA GLN A 14 7.70 -2.01 -16.40
C GLN A 14 8.11 -2.12 -17.87
N THR A 15 7.47 -3.01 -18.62
CA THR A 15 7.65 -3.12 -20.07
C THR A 15 6.62 -2.31 -20.86
N ASP A 16 5.53 -1.89 -20.22
CA ASP A 16 4.48 -1.06 -20.80
C ASP A 16 4.84 0.43 -20.68
N PRO A 17 5.09 1.14 -21.80
CA PRO A 17 5.42 2.57 -21.80
C PRO A 17 4.31 3.45 -21.22
N GLU A 18 3.04 3.06 -21.40
CA GLU A 18 1.92 3.84 -20.86
C GLU A 18 1.88 3.75 -19.34
N LEU A 19 2.11 2.56 -18.79
CA LEU A 19 2.21 2.35 -17.35
C LEU A 19 3.42 3.08 -16.75
N GLN A 20 4.58 3.05 -17.42
CA GLN A 20 5.76 3.83 -17.02
C GLN A 20 5.43 5.33 -16.92
N LEU A 21 4.75 5.88 -17.93
CA LEU A 21 4.35 7.29 -17.95
C LEU A 21 3.38 7.62 -16.80
N ARG A 22 2.38 6.77 -16.57
CA ARG A 22 1.41 6.96 -15.48
C ARG A 22 2.07 6.90 -14.11
N LEU A 23 2.97 5.93 -13.87
CA LEU A 23 3.73 5.83 -12.62
C LEU A 23 4.64 7.04 -12.42
N SER A 24 5.30 7.51 -13.47
CA SER A 24 6.14 8.71 -13.44
C SER A 24 5.33 9.96 -13.12
N ALA A 25 4.13 10.10 -13.71
CA ALA A 25 3.23 11.22 -13.45
C ALA A 25 2.71 11.22 -12.01
N LEU A 26 2.42 10.04 -11.45
CA LEU A 26 1.94 9.88 -10.07
C LEU A 26 3.06 9.89 -9.03
N ALA A 27 4.34 9.96 -9.45
CA ALA A 27 5.49 9.88 -8.56
C ALA A 27 5.42 10.79 -7.34
N PRO A 28 5.10 12.10 -7.46
CA PRO A 28 5.04 12.99 -6.30
C PRO A 28 3.99 12.55 -5.27
N LEU A 29 2.84 12.06 -5.74
CA LEU A 29 1.76 11.60 -4.88
C LEU A 29 2.11 10.28 -4.17
N LEU A 30 2.72 9.33 -4.89
CA LEU A 30 3.15 8.06 -4.34
C LEU A 30 4.21 8.26 -3.27
N LEU A 31 5.20 9.12 -3.52
CA LEU A 31 6.24 9.48 -2.56
C LEU A 31 5.65 10.15 -1.32
N ALA A 32 4.80 11.18 -1.49
CA ALA A 32 4.17 11.86 -0.35
C ALA A 32 3.27 10.92 0.48
N THR A 33 2.59 9.98 -0.16
CA THR A 33 1.76 8.97 0.52
C THR A 33 2.64 7.99 1.31
N ALA A 34 3.76 7.53 0.74
CA ALA A 34 4.70 6.65 1.41
C ALA A 34 5.40 7.34 2.60
N GLU A 35 5.81 8.60 2.43
CA GLU A 35 6.35 9.43 3.51
C GLU A 35 5.35 9.58 4.66
N ALA A 36 4.05 9.76 4.35
CA ALA A 36 3.01 9.81 5.36
C ALA A 36 2.88 8.46 6.12
N LEU A 37 3.05 7.32 5.45
CA LEU A 37 3.09 6.02 6.15
C LEU A 37 4.32 5.90 7.08
N GLY A 38 5.40 6.62 6.79
CA GLY A 38 6.52 6.82 7.71
C GLY A 38 7.45 5.62 7.86
N GLN A 39 7.37 4.64 6.96
CA GLN A 39 8.24 3.46 6.90
C GLN A 39 8.51 3.09 5.45
N TYR A 40 9.76 2.73 5.14
CA TYR A 40 10.14 2.29 3.80
C TYR A 40 9.63 0.91 3.42
N HIS A 41 9.47 0.02 4.41
CA HIS A 41 8.99 -1.33 4.21
C HIS A 41 8.07 -1.73 5.34
N PHE A 42 7.17 -2.66 5.02
CA PHE A 42 6.27 -3.28 5.98
C PHE A 42 6.39 -4.79 5.89
N TYR A 43 5.81 -5.45 6.88
CA TYR A 43 5.68 -6.89 6.97
C TYR A 43 4.20 -7.26 6.93
N VAL A 44 3.87 -8.26 6.12
CA VAL A 44 2.50 -8.72 5.87
C VAL A 44 2.44 -10.21 6.16
N PRO A 45 1.44 -10.69 6.93
CA PRO A 45 1.16 -12.11 7.04
C PRO A 45 0.71 -12.68 5.70
N THR A 46 1.25 -13.84 5.33
CA THR A 46 0.98 -14.52 4.06
C THR A 46 0.62 -15.97 4.26
N SER A 47 -0.30 -16.49 3.45
CA SER A 47 -0.68 -17.90 3.43
C SER A 47 0.49 -18.78 2.97
N THR A 48 0.35 -20.11 3.07
CA THR A 48 1.34 -21.06 2.52
C THR A 48 1.47 -20.98 1.01
N ALA A 49 0.46 -20.47 0.31
CA ALA A 49 0.47 -20.26 -1.13
C ALA A 49 1.15 -18.93 -1.52
N GLY A 50 1.49 -18.08 -0.55
CA GLY A 50 2.08 -16.76 -0.77
C GLY A 50 1.07 -15.62 -0.87
N ASP A 51 -0.23 -15.91 -0.78
CA ASP A 51 -1.29 -14.89 -0.80
C ASP A 51 -1.28 -14.06 0.48
N TRP A 52 -1.63 -12.79 0.39
CA TRP A 52 -1.77 -11.94 1.58
C TRP A 52 -2.97 -12.34 2.43
N VAL A 53 -2.78 -12.37 3.74
CA VAL A 53 -3.88 -12.57 4.67
C VAL A 53 -4.64 -11.26 4.81
N VAL A 54 -5.85 -11.23 4.24
CA VAL A 54 -6.74 -10.06 4.24
C VAL A 54 -7.82 -10.26 5.30
N THR A 55 -7.96 -9.29 6.20
CA THR A 55 -9.01 -9.30 7.22
C THR A 55 -10.28 -8.69 6.64
N THR A 56 -11.39 -9.45 6.66
CA THR A 56 -12.70 -8.93 6.25
C THR A 56 -13.51 -8.54 7.48
N TYR A 57 -13.72 -7.24 7.67
CA TYR A 57 -14.62 -6.70 8.69
C TYR A 57 -16.04 -6.69 8.13
N ARG A 58 -17.00 -7.24 8.87
CA ARG A 58 -18.42 -7.25 8.49
C ARG A 58 -19.23 -6.47 9.50
N ARG A 59 -20.00 -5.50 9.02
CA ARG A 59 -21.07 -4.80 9.74
C ARG A 59 -22.37 -5.01 8.96
N GLU A 60 -23.52 -4.86 9.63
CA GLU A 60 -24.87 -5.26 9.16
C GLU A 60 -25.11 -5.18 7.64
N ASP A 61 -24.73 -4.08 6.98
CA ASP A 61 -24.87 -3.90 5.51
C ASP A 61 -23.55 -3.62 4.76
N GLU A 62 -22.39 -3.75 5.41
CA GLU A 62 -21.09 -3.38 4.84
C GLU A 62 -20.01 -4.45 5.12
N SER A 63 -19.31 -4.87 4.08
CA SER A 63 -18.07 -5.66 4.21
C SER A 63 -16.88 -4.81 3.79
N LYS A 64 -15.84 -4.79 4.62
CA LYS A 64 -14.60 -4.07 4.37
C LYS A 64 -13.41 -5.03 4.39
N ARG A 65 -12.69 -5.11 3.29
CA ARG A 65 -11.47 -5.90 3.11
C ARG A 65 -10.25 -5.05 3.45
N VAL A 66 -9.54 -5.45 4.50
CA VAL A 66 -8.46 -4.68 5.09
C VAL A 66 -7.19 -5.50 5.10
N LEU A 67 -6.14 -4.93 4.51
CA LEU A 67 -4.79 -5.46 4.62
C LEU A 67 -4.10 -4.84 5.83
N GLU A 68 -3.75 -5.65 6.82
CA GLU A 68 -2.98 -5.20 7.98
C GLU A 68 -1.50 -5.40 7.72
N VAL A 69 -0.72 -4.33 7.87
CA VAL A 69 0.73 -4.35 7.64
C VAL A 69 1.47 -3.79 8.85
N PHE A 70 2.67 -4.30 9.09
CA PHE A 70 3.37 -4.07 10.35
C PHE A 70 4.79 -3.55 10.10
N SER A 71 5.22 -2.59 10.90
CA SER A 71 6.59 -2.04 10.82
C SER A 71 7.69 -3.01 11.24
N ARG A 72 7.36 -4.07 12.00
CA ARG A 72 8.33 -5.09 12.46
C ARG A 72 7.84 -6.48 12.12
N ARG A 73 8.78 -7.34 11.72
CA ARG A 73 8.49 -8.76 11.39
C ARG A 73 7.80 -9.47 12.56
N GLN A 74 8.28 -9.27 13.79
CA GLN A 74 7.68 -9.89 14.98
C GLN A 74 6.21 -9.50 15.16
N MET A 75 5.85 -8.24 14.95
CA MET A 75 4.46 -7.79 15.06
C MET A 75 3.55 -8.47 14.03
N ALA A 76 4.03 -8.68 12.80
CA ALA A 76 3.30 -9.45 11.80
C ALA A 76 3.18 -10.92 12.19
N SER A 77 4.27 -11.52 12.72
CA SER A 77 4.27 -12.90 13.20
C SER A 77 3.31 -13.12 14.37
N ASP A 78 3.22 -12.18 15.30
CA ASP A 78 2.29 -12.21 16.44
C ASP A 78 0.82 -12.12 15.99
N ARG A 79 0.58 -11.66 14.76
CA ARG A 79 -0.74 -11.52 14.15
C ARG A 79 -1.12 -12.67 13.24
N CYS A 80 -0.19 -13.58 12.93
CA CYS A 80 -0.52 -14.81 12.23
C CYS A 80 -1.55 -15.63 13.02
N GLN A 81 -2.61 -16.07 12.36
CA GLN A 81 -3.69 -16.82 12.99
C GLN A 81 -3.45 -18.33 12.96
N SER A 82 -2.56 -18.79 12.10
CA SER A 82 -2.17 -20.19 11.95
C SER A 82 -0.65 -20.37 11.96
N ALA A 83 -0.20 -21.54 12.40
CA ALA A 83 1.23 -21.90 12.40
C ALA A 83 1.82 -22.06 10.97
N THR A 84 0.95 -22.12 9.96
CA THR A 84 1.33 -22.27 8.55
C THR A 84 1.45 -20.93 7.84
N GLU A 85 0.97 -19.83 8.43
CA GLU A 85 1.19 -18.50 7.91
C GLU A 85 2.65 -18.09 8.04
N THR A 86 3.12 -17.38 7.02
CA THR A 86 4.46 -16.83 6.94
C THR A 86 4.40 -15.31 6.96
N VAL A 87 5.55 -14.65 6.97
CA VAL A 87 5.64 -13.19 6.94
C VAL A 87 6.57 -12.76 5.83
N THR A 88 6.05 -11.90 4.97
CA THR A 88 6.75 -11.36 3.80
C THR A 88 6.94 -9.85 3.96
N ALA A 89 8.09 -9.34 3.51
CA ALA A 89 8.35 -7.90 3.48
C ALA A 89 7.85 -7.30 2.17
N ILE A 90 7.30 -6.09 2.23
CA ILE A 90 6.79 -5.35 1.07
C ILE A 90 7.28 -3.90 1.12
N GLY A 91 7.61 -3.32 -0.04
CA GLY A 91 7.94 -1.90 -0.15
C GLY A 91 6.70 -1.02 0.09
N ALA A 92 6.88 0.16 0.68
CA ALA A 92 5.77 1.08 0.90
C ALA A 92 5.10 1.55 -0.41
N ILE A 93 5.89 1.77 -1.46
CA ILE A 93 5.34 2.17 -2.78
C ILE A 93 4.56 1.02 -3.41
N GLU A 94 5.12 -0.19 -3.36
CA GLU A 94 4.46 -1.41 -3.83
C GLU A 94 3.11 -1.62 -3.12
N LEU A 95 3.10 -1.51 -1.79
CA LEU A 95 1.90 -1.60 -0.97
C LEU A 95 0.81 -0.59 -1.37
N ILE A 96 1.19 0.67 -1.64
CA ILE A 96 0.26 1.72 -2.08
C ILE A 96 -0.33 1.37 -3.45
N LEU A 97 0.49 0.87 -4.39
CA LEU A 97 0.01 0.45 -5.71
C LEU A 97 -0.91 -0.77 -5.61
N SER A 98 -0.58 -1.74 -4.76
CA SER A 98 -1.43 -2.91 -4.57
C SER A 98 -2.78 -2.55 -3.98
N LEU A 99 -2.89 -1.54 -3.12
CA LEU A 99 -4.19 -1.01 -2.69
C LEU A 99 -5.05 -0.52 -3.88
N LEU A 100 -4.44 0.00 -4.95
CA LEU A 100 -5.18 0.46 -6.13
C LEU A 100 -5.65 -0.70 -7.02
N VAL A 101 -4.86 -1.77 -7.11
CA VAL A 101 -5.09 -2.88 -8.06
C VAL A 101 -5.86 -4.03 -7.44
N GLU A 102 -5.53 -4.40 -6.20
CA GLU A 102 -6.13 -5.53 -5.49
C GLU A 102 -7.55 -5.21 -5.02
N ASP A 103 -8.31 -6.27 -4.75
CA ASP A 103 -9.63 -6.19 -4.10
C ASP A 103 -9.49 -5.92 -2.59
N LEU A 104 -9.06 -4.70 -2.27
CA LEU A 104 -8.84 -4.17 -0.92
C LEU A 104 -9.57 -2.83 -0.78
N ASP A 105 -10.21 -2.60 0.36
CA ASP A 105 -10.83 -1.31 0.68
C ASP A 105 -9.83 -0.38 1.38
N SER A 106 -8.92 -0.94 2.17
CA SER A 106 -7.92 -0.16 2.90
C SER A 106 -6.70 -0.98 3.31
N VAL A 107 -5.60 -0.27 3.55
CA VAL A 107 -4.41 -0.75 4.25
C VAL A 107 -4.35 -0.10 5.63
N VAL A 108 -4.11 -0.88 6.67
CA VAL A 108 -3.85 -0.36 8.03
C VAL A 108 -2.41 -0.65 8.40
N ALA A 109 -1.60 0.41 8.54
CA ALA A 109 -0.19 0.33 8.86
C ALA A 109 0.05 0.51 10.36
N TYR A 110 0.50 -0.54 11.04
CA TYR A 110 0.83 -0.54 12.46
C TYR A 110 2.32 -0.29 12.68
N ARG A 111 2.62 0.74 13.47
CA ARG A 111 3.98 1.09 13.86
C ARG A 111 4.29 0.59 15.26
N SER A 112 5.56 0.34 15.55
CA SER A 112 5.95 -0.16 16.88
C SER A 112 5.78 0.84 18.02
N ASP A 113 5.69 2.12 17.69
CA ASP A 113 5.49 3.23 18.63
C ASP A 113 4.03 3.68 18.73
N ASP A 114 3.15 3.11 17.92
CA ASP A 114 1.75 3.53 17.81
C ASP A 114 0.81 2.32 17.92
N ASN A 115 0.01 2.29 18.99
CA ASN A 115 -1.02 1.26 19.17
C ASN A 115 -2.24 1.53 18.28
N THR A 116 -2.31 2.68 17.61
CA THR A 116 -3.35 3.01 16.63
C THR A 116 -2.77 2.84 15.22
N GLY A 117 -3.30 1.90 14.45
CA GLY A 117 -2.87 1.70 13.07
C GLY A 117 -3.26 2.91 12.21
N ARG A 118 -2.36 3.35 11.33
CA ARG A 118 -2.64 4.40 10.35
C ARG A 118 -3.32 3.81 9.14
N GLU A 119 -4.56 4.22 8.89
CA GLU A 119 -5.33 3.73 7.75
C GLU A 119 -5.12 4.56 6.48
N LEU A 120 -4.92 3.87 5.36
CA LEU A 120 -4.97 4.39 4.01
C LEU A 120 -6.11 3.68 3.26
N THR A 121 -7.16 4.42 2.89
CA THR A 121 -8.30 3.88 2.14
C THR A 121 -8.09 3.99 0.64
N LYS A 122 -8.61 3.01 -0.11
CA LYS A 122 -8.60 3.02 -1.59
C LYS A 122 -9.34 4.25 -2.13
N THR A 123 -10.53 4.53 -1.59
CA THR A 123 -11.32 5.72 -1.95
C THR A 123 -10.57 7.02 -1.67
N GLY A 124 -9.90 7.14 -0.52
CA GLY A 124 -9.11 8.31 -0.17
C GLY A 124 -7.92 8.51 -1.11
N LEU A 125 -7.24 7.42 -1.48
CA LEU A 125 -6.13 7.45 -2.43
C LEU A 125 -6.60 7.85 -3.84
N ILE A 126 -7.69 7.26 -4.34
CA ILE A 126 -8.29 7.60 -5.64
C ILE A 126 -8.70 9.08 -5.67
N THR A 127 -9.33 9.58 -4.61
CA THR A 127 -9.73 10.99 -4.51
C THR A 127 -8.52 11.92 -4.61
N ARG A 128 -7.41 11.57 -3.95
CA ARG A 128 -6.15 12.34 -4.04
C ARG A 128 -5.53 12.28 -5.44
N ILE A 129 -5.56 11.12 -6.08
CA ILE A 129 -5.10 10.96 -7.47
C ILE A 129 -5.90 11.88 -8.39
N GLN A 130 -7.23 11.83 -8.31
CA GLN A 130 -8.11 12.67 -9.14
C GLN A 130 -7.89 14.17 -8.91
N ALA A 131 -7.73 14.58 -7.65
CA ALA A 131 -7.42 15.97 -7.33
C ALA A 131 -6.07 16.41 -7.92
N PHE A 132 -5.05 15.56 -7.82
CA PHE A 132 -3.72 15.82 -8.36
C PHE A 132 -3.73 15.92 -9.90
N THR A 133 -4.41 15.00 -10.58
CA THR A 133 -4.51 15.03 -12.05
C THR A 133 -5.29 16.23 -12.54
N ASN A 134 -6.38 16.62 -11.86
CA ASN A 134 -7.19 17.78 -12.25
C ASN A 134 -6.46 19.12 -12.03
N GLN A 135 -5.63 19.23 -11.00
CA GLN A 135 -4.77 20.39 -10.80
C GLN A 135 -3.66 20.47 -11.86
N SER A 136 -3.15 19.32 -12.31
CA SER A 136 -2.09 19.24 -13.32
C SER A 136 -2.59 19.60 -14.73
N SER A 137 -3.89 19.41 -15.03
CA SER A 137 -4.50 19.83 -16.30
C SER A 137 -4.54 21.34 -16.51
N GLY A 138 -4.36 22.16 -15.46
CA GLY A 138 -4.29 23.62 -15.56
C GLY A 138 -2.93 24.20 -15.97
N LEU A 139 -1.89 23.36 -16.07
CA LEU A 139 -0.53 23.77 -16.46
C LEU A 139 -0.23 23.58 -17.96
N PHE A 140 -1.18 23.00 -18.71
CA PHE A 140 -1.07 22.76 -20.15
C PHE A 140 -2.25 23.35 -20.95
N ALA A 141 -3.03 24.25 -20.35
CA ALA A 141 -4.11 25.00 -21.01
C ALA A 141 -3.61 26.36 -21.50
#